data_AF-A0A8T7H6G6-F1
#
_entry.id   AF-A0A8T7H6G6-F1
#
_cell.length_a   1.000
_cell.length_b   1.000
_cell.length_c   1.000
_cell.angle_alpha   90.00
_cell.angle_beta   90.00
_cell.angle_gamma   90.00
#
_symmetry.space_group_name_H-M   'P 1'
#
loop_
_entity.id
_entity.type
_entity.pdbx_description
1 polymer ?
#
loop_
_entity_poly.entity_id
_entity_poly.type
_entity_poly.pdbx_seq_one_letter_code
_entity_poly.pdbx_strand_id
1 'polypeptide(L)' 'MDEAAKEVFKGKFIVLTVMLNIIILSFAMGAFILFRFAPSSTFGLWIGVILLVVGAVFAVLFRKLYYRTKVWLYEQP' A
#
# COMPACT_ATOMS: atom_id res chain seq x y z
N MET A 1 -22.36 10.18 -13.38
CA MET A 1 -21.24 10.78 -12.63
C MET A 1 -21.08 12.26 -12.95
N ASP A 2 -21.50 13.09 -12.01
CA ASP A 2 -21.34 14.55 -12.03
C ASP A 2 -19.86 14.97 -12.00
N GLU A 3 -19.53 16.15 -12.54
CA GLU A 3 -18.14 16.61 -12.68
C GLU A 3 -17.46 16.76 -11.29
N ALA A 4 -18.24 17.13 -10.26
CA ALA A 4 -17.75 17.18 -8.87
C ALA A 4 -17.38 15.79 -8.33
N ALA A 5 -18.16 14.75 -8.63
CA ALA A 5 -17.87 13.37 -8.22
C ALA A 5 -16.60 12.82 -8.90
N LYS A 6 -16.28 13.32 -10.10
CA LYS A 6 -15.09 12.94 -10.87
C LYS A 6 -13.79 13.46 -10.29
N GLU A 7 -13.79 14.70 -9.82
CA GLU A 7 -12.64 15.26 -9.11
C GLU A 7 -12.41 14.55 -7.77
N VAL A 8 -13.48 14.23 -7.03
CA VAL A 8 -13.39 13.43 -5.80
C VAL A 8 -12.83 12.03 -6.08
N PHE A 9 -13.28 11.38 -7.16
CA PHE A 9 -12.76 10.07 -7.55
C PHE A 9 -11.27 10.11 -7.91
N LYS A 10 -10.82 11.10 -8.70
CA LYS A 10 -9.40 11.28 -9.03
C LYS A 10 -8.54 11.39 -7.78
N GLY A 11 -8.97 12.19 -6.79
CA GLY A 11 -8.26 12.32 -5.51
C GLY A 11 -8.14 10.98 -4.77
N LYS A 12 -9.25 10.23 -4.66
CA LYS A 12 -9.24 8.89 -4.03
C LYS A 12 -8.34 7.91 -4.80
N PHE A 13 -8.34 7.97 -6.13
CA PHE A 13 -7.53 7.12 -6.99
C PHE A 13 -6.03 7.42 -6.85
N ILE A 14 -5.65 8.70 -6.77
CA ILE A 14 -4.26 9.11 -6.51
C ILE A 14 -3.79 8.53 -5.17
N VAL A 15 -4.58 8.70 -4.11
CA VAL A 15 -4.25 8.15 -2.79
C VAL A 15 -4.08 6.63 -2.83
N LEU A 16 -4.99 5.91 -3.47
CA LEU A 16 -4.88 4.46 -3.65
C LEU A 16 -3.61 4.08 -4.43
N THR A 17 -3.31 4.79 -5.51
CA THR A 17 -2.11 4.54 -6.33
C THR A 17 -0.83 4.77 -5.54
N VAL A 18 -0.75 5.87 -4.78
CA VAL A 18 0.40 6.17 -3.93
C VAL A 18 0.58 5.11 -2.84
N MET A 19 -0.50 4.72 -2.16
CA MET A 19 -0.46 3.66 -1.15
C MET A 19 0.03 2.32 -1.74
N LEU A 20 -0.46 1.95 -2.92
CA LEU A 20 -0.05 0.73 -3.60
C LEU A 20 1.46 0.74 -3.93
N ASN A 21 1.98 1.87 -4.41
CA ASN A 21 3.41 2.01 -4.67
C ASN A 21 4.24 1.89 -3.39
N ILE A 22 3.81 2.52 -2.29
CA ILE A 22 4.49 2.39 -0.98
C ILE A 22 4.53 0.92 -0.55
N ILE A 23 3.41 0.20 -0.68
CA ILE A 23 3.36 -1.24 -0.36
C ILE A 23 4.38 -2.01 -1.21
N ILE A 24 4.35 -1.83 -2.53
CA ILE A 24 5.27 -2.53 -3.44
C ILE A 24 6.73 -2.24 -3.07
N LEU A 25 7.08 -0.98 -2.81
CA LEU A 25 8.43 -0.57 -2.43
C LEU A 25 8.84 -1.16 -1.08
N SER A 26 7.95 -1.18 -0.08
CA SER A 26 8.21 -1.81 1.22
C SER A 26 8.45 -3.31 1.09
N PHE A 27 7.65 -4.02 0.29
CA PHE A 27 7.87 -5.46 0.08
C PHE A 27 9.14 -5.75 -0.72
N ALA A 28 9.38 -4.99 -1.80
CA ALA A 28 10.57 -5.16 -2.63
C ALA A 28 11.85 -4.90 -1.83
N MET A 29 11.92 -3.80 -1.08
CA MET A 29 13.06 -3.46 -0.24
C MET A 29 13.20 -4.44 0.93
N GLY A 30 12.08 -4.87 1.54
CA GLY A 30 12.10 -5.80 2.67
C GLY A 30 12.63 -7.16 2.25
N ALA A 31 12.15 -7.69 1.13
CA ALA A 31 12.66 -8.90 0.53
C ALA A 31 14.15 -8.75 0.16
N PHE A 32 14.53 -7.66 -0.51
CA PHE A 32 15.93 -7.40 -0.86
C PHE A 32 16.84 -7.41 0.37
N ILE A 33 16.44 -6.74 1.44
CA ILE A 33 17.21 -6.69 2.68
C ILE A 33 17.34 -8.08 3.30
N LEU A 34 16.25 -8.85 3.34
CA LEU A 34 16.28 -10.22 3.87
C LEU A 34 17.19 -11.13 3.05
N PHE A 35 17.09 -11.11 1.72
CA PHE A 35 17.95 -11.95 0.88
C PHE A 35 19.42 -11.53 0.91
N ARG A 36 19.71 -10.22 0.98
CA ARG A 36 21.07 -9.69 0.86
C ARG A 36 21.83 -9.61 2.19
N PHE A 37 21.12 -9.36 3.30
CA PHE A 37 21.73 -9.03 4.59
C PHE A 37 21.31 -9.93 5.75
N ALA A 38 20.21 -10.69 5.66
CA ALA A 38 19.84 -11.61 6.75
C ALA A 38 20.88 -12.73 7.03
N PRO A 39 21.64 -13.25 6.03
CA PRO A 39 22.66 -14.26 6.31
C PRO A 39 23.86 -13.73 7.13
N SER A 40 24.08 -12.42 7.14
CA SER A 40 25.29 -11.80 7.70
C SER A 40 25.02 -10.79 8.83
N SER A 41 23.76 -10.40 9.06
CA SER A 41 23.42 -9.39 10.04
C SER A 41 22.03 -9.61 10.66
N THR A 42 22.01 -9.86 11.97
CA THR A 42 20.77 -9.92 12.77
C THR A 42 20.00 -8.60 12.72
N PHE A 43 20.71 -7.47 12.60
CA PHE A 43 20.09 -6.14 12.48
C PHE A 43 19.39 -5.97 11.12
N GLY A 44 20.01 -6.43 10.03
CA GLY A 44 19.39 -6.46 8.70
C GLY A 44 18.15 -7.34 8.66
N LEU A 45 18.17 -8.47 9.37
CA LEU A 45 17.00 -9.34 9.53
C LEU A 45 15.83 -8.58 10.17
N TRP A 46 16.05 -7.93 11.32
CA TRP A 46 14.99 -7.17 12.02
C TRP A 46 14.42 -6.04 11.15
N ILE A 47 15.28 -5.28 10.46
CA ILE A 47 14.83 -4.22 9.54
C ILE A 47 13.96 -4.80 8.43
N GLY A 48 14.41 -5.88 7.77
CA GLY A 48 13.67 -6.53 6.70
C GLY A 48 12.29 -7.00 7.18
N VAL A 49 12.22 -7.65 8.34
CA VAL A 49 10.95 -8.10 8.93
C VAL A 49 10.03 -6.93 9.26
N ILE A 50 10.53 -5.87 9.90
CA ILE A 50 9.72 -4.68 10.22
C ILE A 50 9.17 -4.05 8.95
N LEU A 51 9.98 -3.94 7.88
CA LEU A 51 9.54 -3.36 6.62
C LEU A 51 8.42 -4.18 5.97
N LEU A 52 8.51 -5.52 6.03
CA LEU A 52 7.44 -6.40 5.56
C LEU A 52 6.17 -6.28 6.40
N VAL A 53 6.29 -6.20 7.73
CA VAL A 53 5.15 -6.01 8.64
C VAL A 53 4.44 -4.68 8.34
N VAL A 54 5.21 -3.60 8.19
CA VAL A 54 4.66 -2.29 7.81
C VAL A 54 3.97 -2.37 6.45
N GLY A 55 4.61 -2.96 5.44
CA GLY A 55 4.00 -3.19 4.12
C GLY A 55 2.69 -3.98 4.20
N ALA A 56 2.63 -5.01 5.04
CA ALA A 56 1.41 -5.80 5.27
C ALA A 56 0.29 -4.98 5.93
N VAL A 57 0.61 -4.16 6.93
CA VAL A 57 -0.36 -3.24 7.56
C VAL A 57 -0.92 -2.26 6.53
N PHE A 58 -0.05 -1.64 5.72
CA PHE A 58 -0.48 -0.76 4.64
C PHE A 58 -1.34 -1.49 3.60
N ALA A 59 -1.03 -2.75 3.27
CA ALA A 59 -1.83 -3.56 2.35
C ALA A 59 -3.25 -3.81 2.89
N VAL A 60 -3.39 -4.09 4.20
CA VAL A 60 -4.71 -4.25 4.83
C VAL A 60 -5.49 -2.94 4.81
N LEU A 61 -4.84 -1.80 5.11
CA LEU A 61 -5.48 -0.49 5.06
C LEU A 61 -5.89 -0.11 3.63
N PHE A 62 -5.01 -0.33 2.65
CA PHE A 62 -5.28 -0.13 1.23
C PHE A 62 -6.49 -0.96 0.79
N ARG A 63 -6.56 -2.24 1.17
CA ARG A 63 -7.70 -3.11 0.86
C ARG A 63 -9.01 -2.55 1.41
N LYS A 64 -9.02 -2.10 2.68
CA LYS A 64 -10.21 -1.47 3.29
C LYS A 64 -10.62 -0.19 2.54
N LEU A 65 -9.66 0.67 2.21
CA LEU A 65 -9.92 1.94 1.51
C LEU A 65 -10.41 1.71 0.08
N TYR A 66 -9.83 0.72 -0.61
CA TYR A 66 -10.23 0.30 -1.95
C TYR A 66 -11.69 -0.18 -1.97
N TYR A 67 -12.07 -1.09 -1.07
CA TYR A 67 -13.47 -1.55 -1.00
C TYR A 67 -14.44 -0.42 -0.67
N ARG A 68 -14.11 0.46 0.27
CA ARG A 68 -14.94 1.63 0.59
C ARG A 68 -15.12 2.54 -0.63
N THR A 69 -14.04 2.79 -1.37
CA THR A 69 -14.07 3.64 -2.57
C THR A 69 -14.86 2.97 -3.71
N LYS A 70 -14.74 1.64 -3.84
CA LYS A 70 -15.49 0.85 -4.80
C LYS A 70 -17.00 0.87 -4.50
N VAL A 71 -17.39 0.65 -3.25
CA VAL A 71 -18.81 0.73 -2.81
C VAL A 71 -19.35 2.13 -3.08
N TRP A 72 -18.63 3.17 -2.64
CA TRP A 72 -19.00 4.56 -2.90
C TRP A 72 -19.19 4.85 -4.40
N LEU A 73 -18.33 4.31 -5.26
CA LEU A 73 -18.42 4.49 -6.72
C LEU A 73 -19.69 3.86 -7.31
N TYR A 74 -20.13 2.71 -6.80
CA TYR A 74 -21.39 2.08 -7.24
C TYR A 74 -22.64 2.78 -6.71
N GLU A 75 -22.52 3.53 -5.61
CA GLU A 75 -23.61 4.33 -5.05
C GLU A 75 -23.75 5.70 -5.73
N GLN A 76 -22.80 6.11 -6.58
CA GLN A 76 -22.90 7.36 -7.34
C GLN A 76 -23.96 7.22 -8.47
N PRO A 77 -24.90 8.16 -8.60
CA PRO A 77 -25.89 8.19 -9.69
C PRO A 77 -25.31 8.56 -11.07
#